data_AF-A0A821HRL9-F1
#
_entry.id   AF-A0A821HRL9-F1
#
_cell.length_a   1.000
_cell.length_b   1.000
_cell.length_c   1.000
_cell.angle_alpha   90.00
_cell.angle_beta   90.00
_cell.angle_gamma   90.00
#
_symmetry.space_group_name_H-M   'P 1'
#
loop_
_entity.id
_entity.type
_entity.pdbx_description
1 polymer ?
#
loop_
_entity_poly.entity_id
_entity_poly.type
_entity_poly.pdbx_seq_one_letter_code
_entity_poly.pdbx_strand_id
1 'polypeptide(L)' 'GPCIDYTTLKVVMNDNFYPHITWDIPTSNERLSRLTSVKRHQSFYTWLVAMNARNGSILVLKTISWQMNLEINIDLTKPQ' A
#
# COMPACT_ATOMS: atom_id res chain seq x y z
N GLY A 1 -13.83 24.76 -21.86
CA GLY A 1 -13.39 24.76 -23.27
C GLY A 1 -11.89 24.64 -23.33
N PRO A 2 -11.27 24.54 -24.52
CA PRO A 2 -9.82 24.67 -24.62
C PRO A 2 -9.41 26.01 -24.01
N CYS A 3 -8.50 25.98 -23.05
CA CYS A 3 -7.96 27.19 -22.43
C CYS A 3 -6.68 27.55 -23.19
N ILE A 4 -6.55 28.81 -23.56
CA ILE A 4 -5.35 29.39 -24.19
C ILE A 4 -4.15 29.38 -23.23
N ASP A 5 -4.41 29.35 -21.92
CA ASP A 5 -3.40 29.34 -20.88
C ASP A 5 -3.34 28.01 -20.14
N TYR A 6 -2.12 27.63 -19.76
CA TYR A 6 -1.84 26.44 -18.96
C TYR A 6 -2.08 26.72 -17.48
N THR A 7 -2.88 25.88 -16.84
CA THR A 7 -3.04 25.87 -15.38
C THR A 7 -2.13 24.82 -14.76
N THR A 8 -1.25 25.24 -13.86
CA THR A 8 -0.46 24.31 -13.05
C THR A 8 -1.21 23.95 -11.78
N LEU A 9 -1.45 22.66 -11.55
CA LEU A 9 -2.04 22.16 -10.32
C LEU A 9 -0.99 21.36 -9.53
N LYS A 10 -0.79 21.70 -8.25
CA LYS A 10 0.01 20.91 -7.33
C LYS A 10 -0.89 19.93 -6.59
N VAL A 11 -0.71 18.64 -6.86
CA VAL A 11 -1.43 17.56 -6.17
C VAL A 11 -0.45 16.86 -5.23
N VAL A 12 -0.87 16.66 -3.98
CA VAL A 12 -0.12 15.92 -2.96
C VAL A 12 -0.99 14.76 -2.50
N MET A 13 -0.39 13.60 -2.33
CA MET A 13 -1.04 12.37 -1.89
C MET A 13 -0.31 11.83 -0.67
N ASN A 14 -1.08 11.30 0.28
CA ASN A 14 -0.61 10.46 1.36
C ASN A 14 -1.43 9.16 1.30
N ASP A 15 -0.76 8.02 1.18
CA ASP A 15 -1.36 6.70 1.04
C ASP A 15 -1.69 6.02 2.37
N ASN A 16 -1.34 6.63 3.52
CA ASN A 16 -1.63 6.20 4.89
C ASN A 16 -1.73 4.67 5.02
N PHE A 17 -0.71 3.97 4.54
CA PHE A 17 -0.73 2.53 4.45
C PHE A 17 -0.76 1.92 5.87
N TYR A 18 -1.83 1.18 6.18
CA TYR A 18 -2.01 0.48 7.46
C TYR A 18 -1.94 -1.03 7.25
N PRO A 19 -0.74 -1.64 7.30
CA PRO A 19 -0.61 -3.07 7.24
C PRO A 19 -1.14 -3.69 8.53
N HIS A 20 -2.06 -4.64 8.44
CA HIS A 20 -2.42 -5.52 9.55
C HIS A 20 -1.97 -6.95 9.23
N ILE A 21 -1.49 -7.64 10.25
CA ILE A 21 -1.17 -9.06 10.21
C ILE A 21 -2.00 -9.69 11.31
N THR A 22 -2.91 -10.58 10.92
CA THR A 22 -3.62 -11.44 11.87
C THR A 22 -3.04 -12.83 11.72
N TRP A 23 -2.73 -13.44 12.85
CA TRP A 23 -2.14 -14.77 12.90
C TRP A 23 -3.01 -15.63 13.83
N ASP A 24 -3.23 -16.89 13.45
CA ASP A 24 -4.07 -17.79 14.23
C ASP A 24 -3.33 -18.22 15.50
N ILE A 25 -4.04 -18.23 16.63
CA ILE A 25 -3.44 -18.61 17.92
C ILE A 25 -3.31 -20.14 17.91
N PRO A 26 -2.10 -20.71 18.11
CA PRO A 26 -1.95 -22.15 18.16
C PRO A 26 -2.73 -22.69 19.37
N THR A 27 -3.81 -23.43 19.09
CA THR A 27 -4.75 -23.93 20.12
C THR A 27 -4.34 -25.28 20.71
N SER A 28 -3.19 -25.85 20.34
CA SER A 28 -2.71 -27.13 20.90
C SER A 28 -1.30 -27.02 21.49
N ASN A 29 -1.10 -27.68 22.64
CA ASN A 29 0.21 -27.80 23.32
C ASN A 29 1.30 -28.48 22.46
N GLU A 30 0.92 -29.08 21.33
CA GLU A 30 1.83 -29.68 20.34
C GLU A 30 2.26 -28.72 19.24
N ARG A 31 1.63 -27.54 19.13
CA ARG A 31 1.95 -26.50 18.13
C ARG A 31 2.45 -25.25 18.84
N LEU A 32 3.70 -25.26 19.29
CA LEU A 32 4.33 -24.01 19.73
C LEU A 32 4.29 -22.98 18.59
N SER A 33 3.78 -21.79 18.87
CA SER A 33 3.94 -20.63 18.01
C SER A 33 5.43 -20.42 17.72
N ARG A 34 5.82 -20.41 16.45
CA ARG A 34 7.21 -20.21 16.02
C ARG A 34 7.34 -19.11 14.99
N LEU A 35 6.48 -18.07 15.06
CA LEU A 35 6.65 -16.92 14.19
C LEU A 35 7.96 -16.22 14.56
N THR A 36 8.96 -16.29 13.68
CA THR A 36 10.30 -15.72 13.91
C THR A 36 10.53 -14.45 13.10
N SER A 37 9.84 -14.32 11.96
CA SER A 37 9.92 -13.13 11.13
C SER A 37 8.68 -12.96 10.27
N VAL A 38 8.39 -11.72 9.92
CA VAL A 38 7.44 -11.35 8.87
C VAL A 38 8.21 -10.55 7.84
N LYS A 39 8.13 -10.98 6.57
CA LYS A 39 8.69 -10.25 5.43
C LYS A 39 7.57 -9.93 4.46
N ARG A 40 7.44 -8.65 4.08
CA ARG A 40 6.52 -8.20 3.06
C ARG A 40 7.26 -7.33 2.07
N HIS A 41 7.25 -7.76 0.83
CA HIS A 41 7.74 -7.00 -0.32
C HIS A 41 6.52 -6.74 -1.21
N GLN A 42 6.18 -5.48 -1.42
CA GLN A 42 5.00 -5.12 -2.21
C GLN A 42 5.26 -3.91 -3.08
N SER A 43 4.87 -4.02 -4.33
CA SER A 43 4.91 -2.93 -5.30
C SER A 43 3.52 -2.33 -5.46
N PHE A 44 3.48 -1.02 -5.61
CA PHE A 44 2.26 -0.25 -5.76
C PHE A 44 2.37 0.68 -6.97
N TYR A 45 1.22 0.90 -7.59
CA TYR A 45 1.05 1.85 -8.67
C TYR A 45 -0.06 2.82 -8.30
N THR A 46 0.23 4.10 -8.43
CA THR A 46 -0.72 5.19 -8.24
C THR A 46 -0.85 5.94 -9.54
N TRP A 47 -2.08 6.08 -10.02
CA TRP A 47 -2.38 6.83 -11.24
C TRP A 47 -3.08 8.14 -10.90
N LEU A 48 -2.56 9.25 -11.42
CA LEU A 48 -3.33 10.48 -11.57
C LEU A 48 -4.06 10.40 -12.91
N VAL A 49 -5.39 10.52 -12.87
CA VAL A 49 -6.24 10.38 -14.06
C VAL A 49 -7.13 11.61 -14.26
N ALA A 50 -7.41 11.94 -15.52
CA ALA A 50 -8.52 12.80 -15.89
C ALA A 50 -9.71 11.91 -16.28
N MET A 51 -10.88 12.18 -15.69
CA MET A 51 -12.11 11.49 -16.02
C MET A 51 -13.09 12.46 -16.69
N ASN A 52 -13.63 12.07 -17.82
CA ASN A 52 -14.72 12.80 -18.46
C ASN A 52 -16.04 12.46 -17.75
N ALA A 53 -16.64 13.45 -17.08
CA ALA A 53 -17.85 13.26 -16.30
C ALA A 53 -19.11 12.89 -17.12
N ARG A 54 -19.14 13.12 -18.45
CA ARG A 54 -20.33 12.80 -19.28
C ARG A 54 -20.36 11.34 -19.73
N ASN A 55 -19.21 10.78 -20.11
CA ASN A 55 -19.13 9.45 -20.72
C ASN A 55 -18.24 8.47 -19.91
N GLY A 56 -17.66 8.92 -18.79
CA GLY A 56 -16.81 8.11 -17.93
C GLY A 56 -15.44 7.76 -18.51
N SER A 57 -15.03 8.35 -19.65
CA SER A 57 -13.73 8.02 -20.24
C SER A 57 -12.58 8.49 -19.34
N ILE A 58 -11.59 7.63 -19.15
CA ILE A 58 -10.43 7.88 -18.28
C ILE A 58 -9.17 8.06 -19.13
N LEU A 59 -8.38 9.09 -18.83
CA LEU A 59 -7.05 9.33 -19.38
C LEU A 59 -6.03 9.35 -18.24
N VAL A 60 -4.97 8.53 -18.34
CA VAL A 60 -3.88 8.56 -17.36
C VAL A 60 -2.97 9.75 -17.63
N LEU A 61 -2.84 10.64 -16.65
CA LEU A 61 -1.98 11.82 -16.72
C LEU A 61 -0.59 11.55 -16.16
N LYS A 62 -0.49 10.73 -15.11
CA LYS A 62 0.78 10.37 -14.48
C LYS A 62 0.67 9.02 -13.78
N THR A 63 1.74 8.24 -13.86
CA THR A 63 1.92 7.01 -13.09
C THR A 63 3.06 7.20 -12.11
N ILE A 64 2.83 6.87 -10.85
CA ILE A 64 3.85 6.81 -9.80
C ILE A 64 3.92 5.36 -9.35
N SER A 65 5.10 4.76 -9.45
CA SER A 65 5.38 3.44 -8.88
C SER A 65 6.21 3.59 -7.62
N TRP A 66 5.87 2.83 -6.59
CA TRP A 66 6.66 2.78 -5.36
C TRP A 66 6.59 1.39 -4.75
N GLN A 67 7.51 1.13 -3.83
CA GLN A 67 7.69 -0.19 -3.23
C GLN A 67 7.78 -0.09 -1.72
N MET A 68 7.07 -0.97 -1.04
CA MET A 68 7.17 -1.19 0.40
C MET A 68 7.98 -2.46 0.66
N ASN A 69 8.99 -2.33 1.50
CA ASN A 69 9.75 -3.45 2.05
C ASN A 69 9.64 -3.40 3.58
N LEU A 70 8.92 -4.36 4.16
CA LEU A 70 8.73 -4.51 5.59
C LEU A 70 9.40 -5.81 6.05
N GLU A 71 10.26 -5.70 7.05
CA GLU A 71 10.85 -6.83 7.75
C GLU A 71 10.68 -6.63 9.24
N ILE A 72 9.95 -7.56 9.88
CA ILE A 72 9.75 -7.59 11.32
C ILE A 72 10.40 -8.86 11.83
N ASN A 73 11.36 -8.73 12.73
CA ASN A 73 11.96 -9.86 13.44
C ASN A 73 11.31 -9.99 14.81
N ILE A 74 10.99 -11.22 15.19
CA ILE A 74 10.32 -11.52 16.46
C ILE A 74 11.36 -12.09 17.42
N ASP A 75 11.48 -11.42 18.56
CA ASP A 75 12.32 -11.87 19.65
C ASP A 75 11.62 -13.01 20.41
N LEU A 76 12.13 -14.22 20.25
CA LEU A 76 11.59 -15.42 20.89
C LEU A 76 11.84 -15.48 22.40
N THR A 77 12.65 -14.57 22.94
CA THR A 77 12.93 -14.49 24.39
C THR A 77 11.92 -13.62 25.13
N LYS A 78 11.09 -12.86 24.40
CA LYS A 78 10.03 -12.04 24.98
C LYS A 78 8.70 -12.80 24.99
N PRO A 79 7.83 -12.53 25.98
CA PRO A 79 6.47 -13.06 25.98
C PRO A 79 5.76 -12.71 24.67
N GLN A 80 5.05 -13.69 24.11
CA GLN A 80 4.23 -13.52 22.90
C GLN A 80 2.78 -13.21 23.25
#